data_AF-A0A0S4JH00-F1
#
_entry.id   AF-A0A0S4JH00-F1
#
_cell.length_a   1.000
_cell.length_b   1.000
_cell.length_c   1.000
_cell.angle_alpha   90.00
_cell.angle_beta   90.00
_cell.angle_gamma   90.00
#
_symmetry.space_group_name_H-M   'P 1'
#
loop_
_entity.id
_entity.type
_entity.pdbx_description
1 polymer ?
#
loop_
_entity_poly.entity_id
_entity_poly.type
_entity_poly.pdbx_seq_one_letter_code
_entity_poly.pdbx_strand_id
1 'polypeptide(L)'
;MLQEKSLCQAELSPIIAAQSHSVAVGSNFVVTSGEASDVNRISITSPASQSAVPQTVQIHRTVPEMPYSPLIFCATLHGSASPQLDGSPDAAAAAKKKKNSVLTESYKPKVFRGVPMGPCVEAWQRDPASIISEESAQLPSIAVHVSKLPQPNFDFVRKNFVFRHVSIREMLVHCFSDEKGTNNKQSTTESDDRDKEFWYFRSVGKNMKTDRSDFWSDFPLLAKDVILPSGPEHLGWDIVKRNLHQSCLRINQAHMQLWTHYDTMDNVLLQMVGVKRVVLFPPEQHGNLYMKGSSSRVTNMDEPDLARFPRFADALKHAMVVDLHPGDVLFIPANWFHHITAKSSCIGLNLFYQRNGMRRELFDAKDLYGNKDPVPCAALREKLLGDVLKQFGELHRGEQVPADYAQMALRQLIPQTTHRWHSDN
;
A
#
# COMPACT_ATOMS: atom_id res chain seq x y z
N MET A 1 13.11 -10.21 -22.49
CA MET A 1 13.49 -11.60 -22.15
C MET A 1 14.74 -11.55 -21.28
N LEU A 2 14.63 -11.98 -20.01
CA LEU A 2 15.62 -12.21 -18.94
C LEU A 2 14.81 -12.15 -17.62
N GLN A 3 14.01 -13.19 -17.31
CA GLN A 3 14.31 -14.30 -16.38
C GLN A 3 14.81 -13.84 -14.99
N GLU A 4 13.87 -13.51 -14.10
CA GLU A 4 14.07 -13.66 -12.65
C GLU A 4 13.93 -15.15 -12.31
N LYS A 5 15.05 -15.79 -11.97
CA LYS A 5 15.04 -17.09 -11.30
C LYS A 5 14.78 -16.85 -9.81
N SER A 6 13.56 -17.07 -9.34
CA SER A 6 13.31 -17.27 -7.91
C SER A 6 13.59 -18.72 -7.56
N LEU A 7 14.57 -18.93 -6.68
CA LEU A 7 14.80 -20.20 -5.99
C LEU A 7 13.61 -20.49 -5.04
N CYS A 8 12.72 -21.39 -5.45
CA CYS A 8 11.92 -22.24 -4.55
C CYS A 8 11.18 -23.29 -5.40
N GLN A 9 11.86 -24.39 -5.72
CA GLN A 9 11.21 -25.65 -6.10
C GLN A 9 11.35 -26.60 -4.91
N ALA A 10 10.23 -26.90 -4.27
CA ALA A 10 10.00 -28.17 -3.60
C ALA A 10 8.54 -28.52 -3.88
N GLU A 11 8.36 -29.49 -4.77
CA GLU A 11 7.08 -30.05 -5.18
C GLU A 11 6.44 -30.82 -4.01
N LEU A 12 5.16 -30.59 -3.77
CA LEU A 12 4.29 -31.55 -3.08
C LEU A 12 3.01 -31.67 -3.89
N SER A 13 2.89 -32.79 -4.60
CA SER A 13 1.68 -33.25 -5.29
C SER A 13 0.55 -33.54 -4.29
N PRO A 14 -0.73 -33.35 -4.65
CA PRO A 14 -1.86 -33.72 -3.81
C PRO A 14 -2.23 -35.18 -4.03
N ILE A 15 -2.11 -36.02 -2.99
CA ILE A 15 -2.77 -37.33 -2.97
C ILE A 15 -4.16 -37.13 -2.36
N ILE A 16 -5.16 -37.15 -3.23
CA ILE A 16 -6.56 -37.39 -2.88
C ILE A 16 -6.69 -38.90 -2.63
N ALA A 17 -7.09 -39.28 -1.42
CA ALA A 17 -7.69 -40.58 -1.16
C ALA A 17 -8.83 -40.38 -0.15
N ALA A 18 -10.06 -40.40 -0.68
CA ALA A 18 -11.26 -40.54 0.12
C ALA A 18 -11.32 -41.97 0.67
N GLN A 19 -11.48 -42.12 1.99
CA GLN A 19 -12.05 -43.33 2.57
C GLN A 19 -13.10 -42.96 3.61
N SER A 20 -14.33 -43.24 3.23
CA SER A 20 -15.53 -43.25 4.05
C SER A 20 -15.53 -44.48 4.95
N HIS A 21 -15.49 -44.31 6.27
CA HIS A 21 -15.94 -45.35 7.21
C HIS A 21 -16.96 -44.76 8.18
N SER A 22 -18.20 -45.22 8.01
CA SER A 22 -19.29 -45.13 8.97
C SER A 22 -19.06 -46.12 10.10
N VAL A 23 -19.11 -45.66 11.34
CA VAL A 23 -19.47 -46.51 12.49
C VAL A 23 -20.49 -45.75 13.33
N ALA A 24 -21.60 -46.42 13.60
CA ALA A 24 -22.79 -45.87 14.22
C ALA A 24 -22.82 -46.17 15.73
N VAL A 25 -23.22 -45.14 16.48
CA VAL A 25 -23.97 -45.11 17.75
C VAL A 25 -23.35 -45.70 19.03
N GLY A 26 -23.10 -44.80 19.97
CA GLY A 26 -23.24 -45.01 21.41
C GLY A 26 -23.73 -43.70 22.04
N SER A 27 -25.01 -43.64 22.41
CA SER A 27 -25.72 -42.48 22.92
C SER A 27 -25.27 -42.06 24.32
N ASN A 28 -25.06 -40.76 24.52
CA ASN A 28 -25.62 -39.93 25.61
C ASN A 28 -24.82 -38.62 25.77
N PHE A 29 -25.22 -37.58 25.03
CA PHE A 29 -24.95 -36.19 25.42
C PHE A 29 -26.18 -35.34 25.14
N VAL A 30 -26.72 -34.71 26.17
CA VAL A 30 -27.71 -33.64 26.04
C VAL A 30 -26.94 -32.34 25.95
N VAL A 31 -27.00 -31.67 24.79
CA VAL A 31 -26.48 -30.31 24.64
C VAL A 31 -27.58 -29.34 25.05
N THR A 32 -27.44 -28.71 26.22
CA THR A 32 -28.30 -27.58 26.61
C THR A 32 -27.70 -26.29 26.06
N SER A 33 -28.43 -25.62 25.16
CA SER A 33 -28.13 -24.25 24.74
C SER A 33 -28.50 -23.28 25.88
N GLY A 34 -27.49 -22.81 26.62
CA GLY A 34 -27.61 -21.69 27.55
C GLY A 34 -27.28 -20.38 26.85
N GLU A 35 -28.06 -19.34 27.12
CA GLU A 35 -28.00 -18.02 26.51
C GLU A 35 -26.64 -17.30 26.65
N ALA A 36 -26.44 -16.35 25.74
CA ALA A 36 -25.24 -15.56 25.51
C ALA A 36 -24.60 -14.98 26.78
N SER A 37 -23.38 -15.43 27.07
CA SER A 37 -22.35 -14.61 27.72
C SER A 37 -20.98 -15.16 27.38
N ASP A 38 -20.06 -14.23 27.07
CA ASP A 38 -18.69 -14.43 26.65
C ASP A 38 -17.87 -15.48 27.44
N VAL A 39 -16.79 -15.91 26.78
CA VAL A 39 -15.61 -16.65 27.28
C VAL A 39 -15.63 -18.18 27.06
N ASN A 40 -14.61 -18.64 26.33
CA ASN A 40 -14.12 -20.02 26.24
C ASN A 40 -13.97 -20.63 27.64
N ARG A 41 -15.02 -21.27 28.17
CA ARG A 41 -14.93 -22.11 29.38
C ARG A 41 -14.90 -23.57 28.98
N ILE A 42 -13.74 -24.19 29.22
CA ILE A 42 -13.63 -25.66 29.23
C ILE A 42 -14.26 -26.13 30.54
N SER A 43 -15.41 -26.79 30.45
CA SER A 43 -16.07 -27.41 31.61
C SER A 43 -15.73 -28.90 31.61
N ILE A 44 -14.92 -29.36 32.57
CA ILE A 44 -14.65 -30.79 32.78
C ILE A 44 -15.61 -31.26 33.88
N THR A 45 -16.66 -31.98 33.51
CA THR A 45 -17.45 -32.76 34.48
C THR A 45 -16.81 -34.14 34.62
N SER A 46 -16.25 -34.44 35.79
CA SER A 46 -15.77 -35.78 36.11
C SER A 46 -16.95 -36.73 36.30
N PRO A 47 -16.99 -37.91 35.65
CA PRO A 47 -17.85 -38.98 36.09
C PRO A 47 -17.20 -39.65 37.30
N ALA A 48 -17.96 -39.78 38.37
CA ALA A 48 -17.58 -40.61 39.48
C ALA A 48 -17.46 -42.08 39.00
N SER A 49 -16.27 -42.64 39.19
CA SER A 49 -15.95 -44.07 39.31
C SER A 49 -15.86 -44.95 38.03
N GLN A 50 -14.75 -45.70 38.03
CA GLN A 50 -14.42 -46.99 37.39
C GLN A 50 -13.77 -47.00 35.98
N SER A 51 -12.54 -47.55 35.98
CA SER A 51 -11.59 -47.86 34.89
C SER A 51 -11.21 -46.72 33.93
N ALA A 52 -10.09 -46.05 34.23
CA ALA A 52 -9.54 -44.99 33.39
C ALA A 52 -8.75 -45.55 32.19
N VAL A 53 -9.41 -45.67 31.04
CA VAL A 53 -8.73 -45.58 29.74
C VAL A 53 -8.62 -44.10 29.39
N PRO A 54 -7.46 -43.57 28.94
CA PRO A 54 -7.35 -42.18 28.56
C PRO A 54 -8.29 -41.89 27.38
N GLN A 55 -9.32 -41.06 27.58
CA GLN A 55 -10.21 -40.60 26.51
C GLN A 55 -9.63 -39.34 25.86
N THR A 56 -9.36 -39.40 24.56
CA THR A 56 -8.96 -38.23 23.75
C THR A 56 -10.19 -37.39 23.43
N VAL A 57 -10.25 -36.15 23.93
CA VAL A 57 -11.31 -35.19 23.61
C VAL A 57 -10.83 -34.24 22.51
N GLN A 58 -11.43 -34.30 21.31
CA GLN A 58 -11.19 -33.29 20.27
C GLN A 58 -12.07 -32.06 20.51
N ILE A 59 -11.43 -30.89 20.66
CA ILE A 59 -12.13 -29.61 20.81
C ILE A 59 -12.39 -29.03 19.42
N HIS A 60 -13.66 -28.92 19.03
CA HIS A 60 -14.06 -28.20 17.82
C HIS A 60 -14.20 -26.70 18.10
N ARG A 61 -13.59 -25.88 17.23
CA ARG A 61 -13.67 -24.42 17.28
C ARG A 61 -14.94 -24.00 16.53
N THR A 62 -15.94 -23.48 17.22
CA THR A 62 -17.04 -22.74 16.60
C THR A 62 -16.55 -21.33 16.26
N VAL A 63 -16.60 -20.98 14.98
CA VAL A 63 -16.36 -19.59 14.53
C VAL A 63 -17.69 -18.85 14.69
N PRO A 64 -17.77 -17.76 15.47
CA PRO A 64 -18.99 -16.97 15.55
C PRO A 64 -19.23 -16.29 14.21
N GLU A 65 -20.42 -16.47 13.63
CA GLU A 65 -20.92 -15.55 12.60
C GLU A 65 -21.16 -14.20 13.27
N MET A 66 -20.34 -13.21 12.91
CA MET A 66 -20.50 -11.83 13.37
C MET A 66 -21.44 -11.10 12.39
N PRO A 67 -22.55 -10.49 12.85
CA PRO A 67 -23.34 -9.62 12.01
C PRO A 67 -22.66 -8.25 11.94
N TYR A 68 -21.90 -7.97 10.88
CA TYR A 68 -21.36 -6.62 10.66
C TYR A 68 -21.95 -5.97 9.41
N SER A 69 -22.67 -4.87 9.64
CA SER A 69 -22.89 -3.81 8.67
C SER A 69 -21.63 -2.92 8.60
N PRO A 70 -21.12 -2.52 7.43
CA PRO A 70 -19.83 -1.87 7.29
C PRO A 70 -19.97 -0.35 7.50
N LEU A 71 -20.07 0.10 8.75
CA LEU A 71 -19.77 1.49 9.09
C LEU A 71 -18.33 1.57 9.59
N ILE A 72 -17.42 1.77 8.64
CA ILE A 72 -15.98 1.90 8.86
C ILE A 72 -15.71 3.22 9.59
N PHE A 73 -15.31 3.17 10.86
CA PHE A 73 -14.74 4.31 11.57
C PHE A 73 -13.31 4.56 11.07
N CYS A 74 -13.17 5.22 9.92
CA CYS A 74 -11.87 5.70 9.41
C CYS A 74 -11.59 7.11 9.94
N ALA A 75 -10.35 7.37 10.36
CA ALA A 75 -9.91 8.73 10.62
C ALA A 75 -9.72 9.48 9.29
N THR A 76 -10.51 10.53 9.06
CA THR A 76 -10.33 11.42 7.89
C THR A 76 -9.21 12.41 8.16
N LEU A 77 -8.23 12.49 7.26
CA LEU A 77 -7.18 13.50 7.31
C LEU A 77 -7.75 14.87 6.93
N HIS A 78 -7.87 15.77 7.91
CA HIS A 78 -8.23 17.17 7.69
C HIS A 78 -6.95 17.98 7.40
N GLY A 79 -7.03 18.94 6.47
CA GLY A 79 -5.91 19.81 6.12
C GLY A 79 -5.60 20.82 7.23
N SER A 80 -4.34 21.17 7.43
CA SER A 80 -3.94 22.30 8.27
C SER A 80 -3.93 23.59 7.45
N ALA A 81 -4.66 24.61 7.88
CA ALA A 81 -4.55 25.96 7.32
C ALA A 81 -3.20 26.60 7.71
N SER A 82 -2.66 27.49 6.86
CA SER A 82 -1.44 28.25 7.16
C SER A 82 -1.58 28.99 8.50
N PRO A 83 -0.58 28.94 9.40
CA PRO A 83 -0.65 29.65 10.66
C PRO A 83 -0.60 31.17 10.41
N GLN A 84 -1.60 31.91 10.91
CA GLN A 84 -1.49 33.36 11.06
C GLN A 84 -0.43 33.62 12.14
N LEU A 85 0.69 34.23 11.75
CA LEU A 85 1.74 34.64 12.69
C LEU A 85 1.24 35.86 13.48
N ASP A 86 1.22 35.76 14.82
CA ASP A 86 1.05 36.94 15.67
C ASP A 86 2.26 37.86 15.47
N GLY A 87 1.99 39.17 15.38
CA GLY A 87 2.99 40.18 15.07
C GLY A 87 3.86 40.61 16.25
N SER A 88 3.98 39.82 17.33
CA SER A 88 4.79 40.21 18.48
C SER A 88 6.30 39.98 18.24
N PRO A 89 7.17 40.90 18.69
CA PRO A 89 8.63 40.78 18.53
C PRO A 89 9.22 39.53 19.21
N ASP A 90 8.59 39.06 20.28
CA ASP A 90 9.02 37.86 21.03
C ASP A 90 8.61 36.56 20.34
N ALA A 91 7.47 36.52 19.65
CA ALA A 91 7.09 35.39 18.78
C ALA A 91 8.03 35.25 17.57
N ALA A 92 8.49 36.37 17.00
CA ALA A 92 9.43 36.39 15.87
C ALA A 92 10.83 35.85 16.23
N ALA A 93 11.28 36.04 17.48
CA ALA A 93 12.56 35.53 17.98
C ALA A 93 12.48 34.03 18.33
N ALA A 94 11.37 33.57 18.90
CA ALA A 94 11.11 32.14 19.14
C ALA A 94 10.91 31.36 17.83
N ALA A 95 10.25 31.96 16.83
CA ALA A 95 10.05 31.38 15.49
C ALA A 95 11.36 31.21 14.70
N LYS A 96 12.40 32.01 14.97
CA LYS A 96 13.73 31.85 14.34
C LYS A 96 14.51 30.62 14.83
N LYS A 97 14.18 30.05 16.00
CA LYS A 97 14.87 28.87 16.57
C LYS A 97 14.09 27.55 16.47
N LYS A 98 12.83 27.57 16.03
CA LYS A 98 12.03 26.37 15.67
C LYS A 98 11.39 26.55 14.29
N LYS A 99 12.20 26.48 13.23
CA LYS A 99 11.66 26.27 11.88
C LYS A 99 11.43 24.78 11.67
N ASN A 100 10.39 24.23 12.28
CA ASN A 100 9.95 22.86 12.00
C ASN A 100 9.45 22.81 10.56
N SER A 101 10.26 22.27 9.66
CA SER A 101 9.82 22.01 8.29
C SER A 101 8.90 20.77 8.31
N VAL A 102 7.61 20.98 8.02
CA VAL A 102 6.54 20.01 8.25
C VAL A 102 6.75 18.70 7.45
N LEU A 103 7.36 18.77 6.26
CA LEU A 103 7.69 17.61 5.41
C LEU A 103 8.95 16.85 5.84
N THR A 104 9.69 17.31 6.86
CA THR A 104 10.99 16.72 7.22
C THR A 104 11.07 16.14 8.61
N GLU A 105 10.12 16.46 9.48
CA GLU A 105 10.06 15.97 10.87
C GLU A 105 8.79 15.16 11.15
N SER A 106 7.90 15.02 10.17
CA SER A 106 6.65 14.29 10.34
C SER A 106 6.85 12.80 10.05
N TYR A 107 6.56 11.96 11.06
CA TYR A 107 6.49 10.50 10.90
C TYR A 107 5.07 10.01 10.54
N LYS A 108 4.14 10.95 10.32
CA LYS A 108 2.74 10.67 9.98
C LYS A 108 2.35 11.36 8.67
N PRO A 109 1.39 10.81 7.90
CA PRO A 109 0.86 11.42 6.70
C PRO A 109 0.23 12.77 6.99
N LYS A 110 0.36 13.69 6.03
CA LYS A 110 -0.22 15.04 6.11
C LYS A 110 -0.72 15.47 4.75
N VAL A 111 -1.88 16.11 4.70
CA VAL A 111 -2.43 16.71 3.48
C VAL A 111 -2.35 18.23 3.57
N PHE A 112 -1.81 18.85 2.52
CA PHE A 112 -1.77 20.28 2.32
C PHE A 112 -2.72 20.63 1.20
N ARG A 113 -3.68 21.51 1.48
CA ARG A 113 -4.75 21.86 0.54
C ARG A 113 -4.41 23.18 -0.16
N GLY A 114 -4.81 23.31 -1.43
CA GLY A 114 -4.68 24.56 -2.19
C GLY A 114 -3.22 25.02 -2.40
N VAL A 115 -2.30 24.08 -2.57
CA VAL A 115 -0.90 24.40 -2.83
C VAL A 115 -0.77 24.96 -4.26
N PRO A 116 -0.12 26.12 -4.45
CA PRO A 116 0.08 26.68 -5.78
C PRO A 116 1.09 25.83 -6.55
N MET A 117 0.62 25.09 -7.56
CA MET A 117 1.45 24.22 -8.40
C MET A 117 1.65 24.75 -9.82
N GLY A 118 1.25 25.99 -10.09
CA GLY A 118 1.28 26.59 -11.41
C GLY A 118 0.02 26.32 -12.25
N PRO A 119 0.04 26.65 -13.55
CA PRO A 119 -1.11 26.50 -14.45
C PRO A 119 -1.67 25.08 -14.55
N CYS A 120 -0.89 24.05 -14.23
CA CYS A 120 -1.30 22.65 -14.33
C CYS A 120 -2.57 22.31 -13.56
N VAL A 121 -2.88 23.01 -12.46
CA VAL A 121 -4.07 22.71 -11.65
C VAL A 121 -5.33 23.16 -12.37
N GLU A 122 -5.35 24.36 -12.93
CA GLU A 122 -6.56 24.93 -13.56
C GLU A 122 -6.65 24.59 -15.05
N ALA A 123 -5.55 24.77 -15.79
CA ALA A 123 -5.55 24.62 -17.24
C ALA A 123 -5.77 23.16 -17.66
N TRP A 124 -5.10 22.22 -16.99
CA TRP A 124 -5.20 20.81 -17.36
C TRP A 124 -6.55 20.22 -16.99
N GLN A 125 -7.20 20.66 -15.92
CA GLN A 125 -8.55 20.21 -15.59
C GLN A 125 -9.58 20.63 -16.65
N ARG A 126 -9.42 21.82 -17.24
CA ARG A 126 -10.36 22.33 -18.25
C ARG A 126 -10.35 21.47 -19.49
N ASP A 127 -9.17 21.03 -19.94
CA ASP A 127 -9.07 20.17 -21.11
C ASP A 127 -7.88 19.20 -21.07
N PRO A 128 -7.96 18.11 -20.28
CA PRO A 128 -6.83 17.22 -20.06
C PRO A 128 -6.36 16.50 -21.34
N ALA A 129 -7.29 16.17 -22.23
CA ALA A 129 -6.99 15.49 -23.49
C ALA A 129 -6.18 16.37 -24.47
N SER A 130 -6.25 17.69 -24.31
CA SER A 130 -5.61 18.67 -25.20
C SER A 130 -4.38 19.34 -24.58
N ILE A 131 -3.91 18.88 -23.41
CA ILE A 131 -2.67 19.39 -22.79
C ILE A 131 -1.50 19.29 -23.80
N ILE A 132 -1.49 18.23 -24.60
CA ILE A 132 -0.50 17.98 -25.65
C ILE A 132 -1.23 18.04 -27.00
N SER A 133 -0.81 18.97 -27.86
CA SER A 133 -1.36 19.16 -29.20
C SER A 133 -1.12 17.96 -30.12
N GLU A 134 -1.96 17.80 -31.15
CA GLU A 134 -1.80 16.76 -32.18
C GLU A 134 -0.45 16.85 -32.93
N GLU A 135 0.05 18.07 -33.11
CA GLU A 135 1.32 18.34 -33.79
C GLU A 135 2.55 17.85 -32.99
N SER A 136 2.37 17.48 -31.73
CA SER A 136 3.42 16.90 -30.87
C SER A 136 3.64 15.39 -31.09
N ALA A 137 3.26 14.85 -32.25
CA ALA A 137 3.26 13.43 -32.60
C ALA A 137 4.63 12.70 -32.53
N GLN A 138 5.72 13.43 -32.28
CA GLN A 138 7.09 12.89 -32.18
C GLN A 138 7.51 12.54 -30.74
N LEU A 139 6.62 12.65 -29.75
CA LEU A 139 6.95 12.28 -28.39
C LEU A 139 7.26 10.78 -28.26
N PRO A 140 8.27 10.41 -27.45
CA PRO A 140 8.62 9.01 -27.24
C PRO A 140 7.45 8.23 -26.66
N SER A 141 7.33 6.96 -27.05
CA SER A 141 6.29 6.08 -26.51
C SER A 141 6.52 5.82 -25.03
N ILE A 142 5.42 5.74 -24.29
CA ILE A 142 5.37 5.38 -22.88
C ILE A 142 4.80 3.98 -22.72
N ALA A 143 5.25 3.25 -21.70
CA ALA A 143 4.69 1.95 -21.35
C ALA A 143 3.54 2.12 -20.35
N VAL A 144 2.32 1.82 -20.78
CA VAL A 144 1.10 1.86 -19.95
C VAL A 144 0.70 0.46 -19.51
N HIS A 145 0.21 0.34 -18.29
CA HIS A 145 -0.40 -0.88 -17.78
C HIS A 145 -1.85 -0.91 -18.21
N VAL A 146 -2.30 -2.01 -18.79
CA VAL A 146 -3.65 -2.20 -19.31
C VAL A 146 -4.27 -3.41 -18.63
N SER A 147 -5.40 -3.21 -17.95
CA SER A 147 -6.27 -4.29 -17.50
C SER A 147 -7.60 -4.24 -18.27
N LYS A 148 -8.35 -5.34 -18.23
CA LYS A 148 -9.65 -5.48 -18.90
C LYS A 148 -10.75 -5.80 -17.88
N LEU A 149 -12.00 -5.43 -18.19
CA LEU A 149 -13.14 -5.91 -17.40
C LEU A 149 -13.13 -7.45 -17.28
N PRO A 150 -13.58 -8.00 -16.13
CA PRO A 150 -14.26 -7.31 -15.03
C PRO A 150 -13.33 -6.72 -13.95
N GLN A 151 -12.02 -6.53 -14.20
CA GLN A 151 -11.04 -6.23 -13.14
C GLN A 151 -10.44 -4.82 -13.27
N PRO A 152 -11.13 -3.73 -12.85
CA PRO A 152 -10.51 -2.39 -12.75
C PRO A 152 -9.40 -2.33 -11.68
N ASN A 153 -9.33 -3.36 -10.83
CA ASN A 153 -8.35 -3.49 -9.76
C ASN A 153 -7.09 -4.15 -10.30
N PHE A 154 -6.00 -3.39 -10.35
CA PHE A 154 -4.70 -3.92 -10.73
C PHE A 154 -4.16 -4.81 -9.60
N ASP A 155 -3.74 -6.02 -9.94
CA ASP A 155 -3.23 -7.03 -9.02
C ASP A 155 -1.81 -7.44 -9.43
N PHE A 156 -0.81 -7.00 -8.67
CA PHE A 156 0.59 -7.36 -8.91
C PHE A 156 0.92 -8.82 -8.56
N VAL A 157 0.12 -9.47 -7.69
CA VAL A 157 0.34 -10.86 -7.29
C VAL A 157 -0.06 -11.78 -8.42
N ARG A 158 -1.24 -11.55 -9.00
CA ARG A 158 -1.77 -12.31 -10.13
C ARG A 158 -1.28 -11.80 -11.48
N LYS A 159 -0.72 -10.58 -11.53
CA LYS A 159 -0.29 -9.89 -12.75
C LYS A 159 -1.42 -9.85 -13.79
N ASN A 160 -2.57 -9.34 -13.38
CA ASN A 160 -3.78 -9.27 -14.23
C ASN A 160 -3.77 -8.11 -15.25
N PHE A 161 -2.59 -7.62 -15.63
CA PHE A 161 -2.41 -6.50 -16.55
C PHE A 161 -1.26 -6.80 -17.52
N VAL A 162 -1.31 -6.15 -18.67
CA VAL A 162 -0.26 -6.20 -19.69
C VAL A 162 0.33 -4.82 -19.92
N PHE A 163 1.53 -4.76 -20.50
CA PHE A 163 2.13 -3.50 -20.93
C PHE A 163 1.78 -3.21 -22.38
N ARG A 164 1.40 -1.96 -22.68
CA ARG A 164 1.21 -1.44 -24.03
C ARG A 164 2.06 -0.19 -24.22
N HIS A 165 2.67 -0.04 -25.40
CA HIS A 165 3.37 1.19 -25.75
C HIS A 165 2.43 2.11 -26.51
N VAL A 166 2.25 3.33 -26.00
CA VAL A 166 1.37 4.37 -26.57
C VAL A 166 2.06 5.72 -26.45
N SER A 167 1.60 6.73 -27.17
CA SER A 167 2.00 8.11 -26.91
C SER A 167 1.34 8.64 -25.62
N ILE A 168 1.97 9.64 -25.00
CA ILE A 168 1.38 10.33 -23.85
C ILE A 168 0.03 10.99 -24.21
N ARG A 169 -0.14 11.45 -25.46
CA ARG A 169 -1.40 12.01 -25.94
C ARG A 169 -2.49 10.94 -26.01
N GLU A 170 -2.19 9.78 -26.58
CA GLU A 170 -3.14 8.65 -26.62
C GLU A 170 -3.57 8.24 -25.20
N MET A 171 -2.65 8.23 -24.24
CA MET A 171 -2.98 7.99 -22.82
C MET A 171 -3.96 9.04 -22.27
N LEU A 172 -3.73 10.33 -22.54
CA LEU A 172 -4.60 11.41 -22.10
C LEU A 172 -5.99 11.34 -22.75
N VAL A 173 -6.05 11.13 -24.07
CA VAL A 173 -7.31 10.95 -24.81
C VAL A 173 -8.07 9.76 -24.24
N HIS A 174 -7.42 8.60 -24.09
CA HIS A 174 -8.06 7.40 -23.54
C HIS A 174 -8.65 7.63 -22.14
N CYS A 175 -7.94 8.31 -21.26
CA CYS A 175 -8.42 8.52 -19.89
C CYS A 175 -9.51 9.59 -19.77
N PHE A 176 -9.52 10.61 -20.65
CA PHE A 176 -10.30 11.84 -20.43
C PHE A 176 -11.34 12.16 -21.51
N SER A 177 -11.37 11.45 -22.63
CA SER A 177 -12.34 11.73 -23.70
C SER A 177 -13.77 11.31 -23.37
N ASP A 178 -13.97 10.28 -22.56
CA ASP A 178 -15.31 9.77 -22.21
C ASP A 178 -15.96 10.51 -21.02
N GLU A 179 -15.17 11.21 -20.19
CA GLU A 179 -15.69 11.90 -19.00
C GLU A 179 -16.49 13.18 -19.33
N LYS A 180 -16.34 13.74 -20.54
CA LYS A 180 -16.99 14.99 -20.96
C LYS A 180 -18.34 14.80 -21.67
N GLY A 181 -18.82 13.57 -21.87
CA GLY A 181 -20.10 13.40 -22.56
C GLY A 181 -20.68 11.99 -22.55
N THR A 182 -21.55 11.69 -21.59
CA THR A 182 -22.80 10.91 -21.82
C THR A 182 -23.76 11.08 -20.65
N ASN A 183 -24.39 12.26 -20.54
CA ASN A 183 -25.75 12.36 -19.99
C ASN A 183 -26.81 12.23 -21.11
N ASN A 184 -26.44 11.85 -22.34
CA ASN A 184 -27.41 11.79 -23.44
C ASN A 184 -27.05 10.89 -24.64
N LYS A 185 -26.37 9.77 -24.40
CA LYS A 185 -26.45 8.61 -25.32
C LYS A 185 -26.47 7.34 -24.47
N GLN A 186 -27.68 6.84 -24.22
CA GLN A 186 -27.86 5.39 -24.23
C GLN A 186 -27.28 4.91 -25.55
N SER A 187 -26.05 4.40 -25.51
CA SER A 187 -25.52 3.56 -26.57
C SER A 187 -26.45 2.36 -26.65
N THR A 188 -27.38 2.40 -27.60
CA THR A 188 -28.25 1.28 -27.99
C THR A 188 -27.49 0.21 -28.77
N THR A 189 -26.17 0.17 -28.65
CA THR A 189 -25.34 -0.93 -29.08
C THR A 189 -24.69 -1.51 -27.84
N GLU A 190 -25.07 -2.75 -27.53
CA GLU A 190 -24.35 -3.67 -26.66
C GLU A 190 -22.94 -3.86 -27.22
N SER A 191 -22.07 -2.85 -27.07
CA SER A 191 -20.63 -3.09 -27.18
C SER A 191 -20.29 -4.01 -26.02
N ASP A 192 -19.82 -5.21 -26.34
CA ASP A 192 -19.46 -6.25 -25.39
C ASP A 192 -18.60 -5.63 -24.28
N ASP A 193 -19.17 -5.43 -23.07
CA ASP A 193 -18.52 -4.74 -21.94
C ASP A 193 -17.18 -5.42 -21.56
N ARG A 194 -16.96 -6.65 -22.06
CA ARG A 194 -15.72 -7.43 -22.00
C ARG A 194 -14.50 -6.77 -22.66
N ASP A 195 -14.68 -5.81 -23.56
CA ASP A 195 -13.56 -5.09 -24.20
C ASP A 195 -13.17 -3.77 -23.53
N LYS A 196 -13.85 -3.38 -22.45
CA LYS A 196 -13.48 -2.17 -21.70
C LYS A 196 -12.11 -2.34 -21.03
N GLU A 197 -11.22 -1.40 -21.32
CA GLU A 197 -9.87 -1.36 -20.78
C GLU A 197 -9.73 -0.28 -19.70
N PHE A 198 -8.82 -0.52 -18.75
CA PHE A 198 -8.38 0.45 -17.76
C PHE A 198 -6.89 0.69 -17.91
N TRP A 199 -6.51 1.95 -18.12
CA TRP A 199 -5.12 2.32 -18.35
C TRP A 199 -4.50 3.00 -17.12
N TYR A 200 -3.26 2.60 -16.82
CA TYR A 200 -2.46 3.17 -15.75
C TYR A 200 -1.03 3.44 -16.21
N PHE A 201 -0.58 4.66 -16.02
CA PHE A 201 0.77 5.09 -16.32
C PHE A 201 1.51 5.53 -15.06
N ARG A 202 2.73 5.00 -14.90
CA ARG A 202 3.75 5.46 -13.97
C ARG A 202 5.03 5.68 -14.76
N SER A 203 5.53 6.90 -14.78
CA SER A 203 6.76 7.18 -15.51
C SER A 203 7.97 6.45 -14.92
N VAL A 204 8.87 6.06 -15.82
CA VAL A 204 10.14 5.41 -15.53
C VAL A 204 11.24 6.24 -16.22
N GLY A 205 12.49 6.11 -15.78
CA GLY A 205 13.59 6.78 -16.46
C GLY A 205 13.73 6.33 -17.91
N LYS A 206 14.22 7.22 -18.78
CA LYS A 206 14.40 6.98 -20.23
C LYS A 206 15.08 5.64 -20.52
N ASN A 207 16.16 5.34 -19.81
CA ASN A 207 16.71 3.99 -19.72
C ASN A 207 16.39 3.35 -18.37
N MET A 208 15.40 2.46 -18.34
CA MET A 208 14.94 1.77 -17.12
C MET A 208 16.04 1.01 -16.33
N LYS A 209 17.20 0.76 -16.95
CA LYS A 209 18.32 0.05 -16.30
C LYS A 209 19.32 0.97 -15.61
N THR A 210 19.33 2.26 -15.94
CA THR A 210 20.34 3.20 -15.47
C THR A 210 19.74 4.49 -14.90
N ASP A 211 18.57 4.88 -15.38
CA ASP A 211 18.01 6.19 -15.13
C ASP A 211 16.84 6.11 -14.16
N ARG A 212 16.76 7.10 -13.28
CA ARG A 212 15.57 7.36 -12.46
C ARG A 212 14.56 8.15 -13.28
N SER A 213 13.28 8.04 -12.94
CA SER A 213 12.29 8.93 -13.54
C SER A 213 12.54 10.37 -13.09
N ASP A 214 12.58 11.30 -14.03
CA ASP A 214 12.66 12.73 -13.78
C ASP A 214 11.67 13.47 -14.67
N PHE A 215 10.50 13.79 -14.09
CA PHE A 215 9.40 14.47 -14.75
C PHE A 215 9.82 15.71 -15.57
N TRP A 216 10.72 16.55 -15.06
CA TRP A 216 11.10 17.79 -15.74
C TRP A 216 11.94 17.52 -16.98
N SER A 217 12.81 16.51 -16.94
CA SER A 217 13.65 16.12 -18.07
C SER A 217 12.96 15.18 -19.06
N ASP A 218 12.00 14.38 -18.57
CA ASP A 218 11.30 13.35 -19.33
C ASP A 218 10.07 13.91 -20.06
N PHE A 219 9.40 14.91 -19.47
CA PHE A 219 8.16 15.50 -20.00
C PHE A 219 8.22 17.04 -20.03
N PRO A 220 9.19 17.66 -20.76
CA PRO A 220 9.39 19.11 -20.74
C PRO A 220 8.15 19.92 -21.19
N LEU A 221 7.33 19.36 -22.09
CA LEU A 221 6.09 20.00 -22.53
C LEU A 221 5.03 20.11 -21.42
N LEU A 222 4.99 19.15 -20.50
CA LEU A 222 4.12 19.19 -19.32
C LEU A 222 4.77 20.00 -18.20
N ALA A 223 6.09 19.86 -18.04
CA ALA A 223 6.83 20.47 -16.95
C ALA A 223 6.74 22.01 -16.92
N LYS A 224 6.55 22.65 -18.07
CA LYS A 224 6.39 24.13 -18.18
C LYS A 224 5.21 24.67 -17.36
N ASP A 225 4.18 23.86 -17.11
CA ASP A 225 2.97 24.27 -16.40
C ASP A 225 3.03 23.91 -14.90
N VAL A 226 4.08 23.21 -14.46
CA VAL A 226 4.23 22.71 -13.08
C VAL A 226 5.30 23.48 -12.35
N ILE A 227 4.88 24.22 -11.32
CA ILE A 227 5.74 25.02 -10.46
C ILE A 227 5.72 24.41 -9.06
N LEU A 228 6.88 23.93 -8.58
CA LEU A 228 7.01 23.55 -7.18
C LEU A 228 7.13 24.81 -6.30
N PRO A 229 6.42 24.90 -5.17
CA PRO A 229 6.56 26.04 -4.27
C PRO A 229 8.03 26.30 -3.87
N SER A 230 8.40 27.57 -3.70
CA SER A 230 9.76 28.01 -3.39
C SER A 230 9.75 29.22 -2.45
N GLY A 231 10.62 29.23 -1.43
CA GLY A 231 10.70 30.31 -0.43
C GLY A 231 10.73 29.85 1.04
N PRO A 232 11.11 30.75 1.97
CA PRO A 232 11.39 30.43 3.37
C PRO A 232 10.17 30.11 4.25
N GLU A 233 8.95 30.29 3.71
CA GLU A 233 7.67 30.08 4.41
C GLU A 233 7.02 28.71 4.08
N HIS A 234 7.63 27.91 3.20
CA HIS A 234 6.98 26.72 2.67
C HIS A 234 7.42 25.42 3.35
N LEU A 235 6.58 24.41 3.17
CA LEU A 235 6.50 23.09 3.80
C LEU A 235 7.78 22.24 3.95
N GLY A 236 8.94 22.71 3.50
CA GLY A 236 10.20 21.96 3.42
C GLY A 236 10.62 21.61 1.99
N TRP A 237 10.08 22.31 0.97
CA TRP A 237 10.32 22.00 -0.44
C TRP A 237 11.80 22.07 -0.86
N ASP A 238 12.60 22.94 -0.25
CA ASP A 238 14.05 22.99 -0.52
C ASP A 238 14.72 21.66 -0.16
N ILE A 239 14.24 20.97 0.87
CA ILE A 239 14.74 19.68 1.30
C ILE A 239 14.27 18.58 0.34
N VAL A 240 13.00 18.62 -0.09
CA VAL A 240 12.49 17.71 -1.12
C VAL A 240 13.33 17.83 -2.39
N LYS A 241 13.59 19.06 -2.88
CA LYS A 241 14.41 19.32 -4.07
C LYS A 241 15.86 18.83 -3.89
N ARG A 242 16.50 19.18 -2.78
CA ARG A 242 17.90 18.81 -2.48
C ARG A 242 18.10 17.30 -2.36
N ASN A 243 17.11 16.60 -1.83
CA ASN A 243 17.17 15.16 -1.57
C ASN A 243 16.36 14.33 -2.58
N LEU A 244 15.93 14.93 -3.69
CA LEU A 244 15.09 14.27 -4.68
C LEU A 244 15.78 13.01 -5.20
N HIS A 245 15.06 11.90 -5.11
CA HIS A 245 15.46 10.61 -5.65
C HIS A 245 14.79 10.38 -7.00
N GLN A 246 13.46 10.60 -7.10
CA GLN A 246 12.71 10.52 -8.35
C GLN A 246 11.55 11.51 -8.39
N SER A 247 11.12 11.86 -9.60
CA SER A 247 9.84 12.54 -9.86
C SER A 247 9.04 11.76 -10.90
N CYS A 248 7.95 11.14 -10.45
CA CYS A 248 7.17 10.19 -11.25
C CYS A 248 5.80 10.77 -11.62
N LEU A 249 5.56 10.98 -12.92
CA LEU A 249 4.24 11.27 -13.46
C LEU A 249 3.34 10.03 -13.29
N ARG A 250 2.12 10.28 -12.81
CA ARG A 250 1.06 9.27 -12.66
C ARG A 250 -0.16 9.73 -13.45
N ILE A 251 -0.63 8.89 -14.37
CA ILE A 251 -1.91 9.08 -15.05
C ILE A 251 -2.72 7.80 -14.86
N ASN A 252 -3.96 7.93 -14.42
CA ASN A 252 -4.83 6.81 -14.15
C ASN A 252 -6.24 7.11 -14.65
N GLN A 253 -6.91 6.11 -15.22
CA GLN A 253 -8.31 6.21 -15.62
C GLN A 253 -9.25 6.16 -14.39
N ALA A 254 -10.47 6.67 -14.52
CA ALA A 254 -11.50 6.56 -13.50
C ALA A 254 -11.77 5.10 -13.07
N HIS A 255 -12.17 4.95 -11.81
CA HIS A 255 -12.59 3.69 -11.18
C HIS A 255 -11.50 2.62 -10.99
N MET A 256 -10.28 2.83 -11.48
CA MET A 256 -9.20 1.87 -11.22
C MET A 256 -8.75 1.88 -9.76
N GLN A 257 -8.27 0.72 -9.29
CA GLN A 257 -7.56 0.59 -8.02
C GLN A 257 -6.13 0.15 -8.25
N LEU A 258 -5.19 0.83 -7.58
CA LEU A 258 -3.81 0.37 -7.47
C LEU A 258 -3.65 -0.32 -6.12
N TRP A 259 -3.02 -1.49 -6.14
CA TRP A 259 -2.82 -2.32 -4.95
C TRP A 259 -2.10 -1.57 -3.81
N THR A 260 -2.36 -2.02 -2.58
CA THR A 260 -1.71 -1.49 -1.39
C THR A 260 -0.23 -1.86 -1.37
N HIS A 261 0.65 -0.87 -1.23
CA HIS A 261 2.10 -1.07 -1.14
C HIS A 261 2.74 -0.02 -0.23
N TYR A 262 4.03 -0.16 0.05
CA TYR A 262 4.85 0.88 0.67
C TYR A 262 6.13 1.12 -0.15
N ASP A 263 6.69 2.31 0.00
CA ASP A 263 7.98 2.71 -0.56
C ASP A 263 8.96 3.02 0.59
N THR A 264 10.27 2.93 0.33
CA THR A 264 11.31 3.11 1.37
C THR A 264 11.83 4.54 1.47
N MET A 265 11.39 5.40 0.55
CA MET A 265 11.66 6.84 0.52
C MET A 265 10.45 7.61 1.05
N ASP A 266 10.70 8.83 1.55
CA ASP A 266 9.61 9.77 1.77
C ASP A 266 9.03 10.21 0.43
N ASN A 267 7.71 10.43 0.38
CA ASN A 267 7.00 10.71 -0.86
C ASN A 267 6.07 11.91 -0.69
N VAL A 268 6.06 12.79 -1.68
CA VAL A 268 5.05 13.84 -1.83
C VAL A 268 4.22 13.56 -3.08
N LEU A 269 2.93 13.29 -2.91
CA LEU A 269 1.97 13.11 -3.99
C LEU A 269 1.21 14.41 -4.26
N LEU A 270 1.49 15.03 -5.41
CA LEU A 270 0.82 16.22 -5.92
C LEU A 270 -0.35 15.77 -6.80
N GLN A 271 -1.56 16.22 -6.49
CA GLN A 271 -2.76 15.94 -7.28
C GLN A 271 -3.08 17.16 -8.17
N MET A 272 -3.00 17.01 -9.49
CA MET A 272 -3.15 18.12 -10.44
C MET A 272 -4.49 18.09 -11.19
N VAL A 273 -4.97 16.90 -11.55
CA VAL A 273 -6.25 16.71 -12.25
C VAL A 273 -7.01 15.56 -11.61
N GLY A 274 -8.33 15.71 -11.47
CA GLY A 274 -9.22 14.65 -10.98
C GLY A 274 -9.12 14.40 -9.47
N VAL A 275 -9.96 13.48 -8.98
CA VAL A 275 -10.06 13.13 -7.56
C VAL A 275 -9.56 11.72 -7.31
N LYS A 276 -8.67 11.60 -6.32
CA LYS A 276 -8.03 10.34 -5.92
C LYS A 276 -8.25 10.05 -4.45
N ARG A 277 -8.83 8.89 -4.14
CA ARG A 277 -8.90 8.39 -2.76
C ARG A 277 -7.62 7.66 -2.41
N VAL A 278 -7.02 8.04 -1.28
CA VAL A 278 -5.86 7.37 -0.70
C VAL A 278 -6.24 6.81 0.67
N VAL A 279 -6.06 5.51 0.85
CA VAL A 279 -6.17 4.83 2.14
C VAL A 279 -4.76 4.53 2.62
N LEU A 280 -4.38 5.03 3.79
CA LEU A 280 -3.05 4.85 4.38
C LEU A 280 -3.13 3.99 5.62
N PHE A 281 -2.13 3.14 5.83
CA PHE A 281 -1.94 2.34 7.04
C PHE A 281 -0.56 2.59 7.62
N PRO A 282 -0.45 2.67 8.96
CA PRO A 282 0.83 2.89 9.60
C PRO A 282 1.71 1.63 9.49
N PRO A 283 3.06 1.75 9.52
CA PRO A 283 3.99 0.63 9.33
C PRO A 283 3.75 -0.57 10.27
N GLU A 284 3.23 -0.31 11.48
CA GLU A 284 2.90 -1.32 12.48
C GLU A 284 1.83 -2.32 11.99
N GLN A 285 1.04 -1.97 10.97
CA GLN A 285 0.04 -2.85 10.36
C GLN A 285 0.64 -3.86 9.38
N HIS A 286 1.96 -3.89 9.17
CA HIS A 286 2.63 -4.86 8.28
C HIS A 286 2.13 -6.31 8.48
N GLY A 287 1.97 -6.74 9.73
CA GLY A 287 1.48 -8.08 10.08
C GLY A 287 0.03 -8.35 9.69
N ASN A 288 -0.80 -7.31 9.62
CA ASN A 288 -2.24 -7.39 9.34
C ASN A 288 -2.58 -7.21 7.85
N LEU A 289 -1.63 -6.68 7.06
CA LEU A 289 -1.80 -6.40 5.63
C LEU A 289 -1.40 -7.56 4.70
N TYR A 290 -0.96 -8.71 5.23
CA TYR A 290 -0.62 -9.90 4.42
C TYR A 290 0.37 -9.59 3.28
N MET A 291 1.49 -8.96 3.64
CA MET A 291 2.51 -8.50 2.69
C MET A 291 3.21 -9.65 1.94
N LYS A 292 3.51 -9.41 0.66
CA LYS A 292 4.43 -10.20 -0.18
C LYS A 292 5.42 -9.23 -0.83
N GLY A 293 6.66 -9.20 -0.34
CA GLY A 293 7.58 -8.11 -0.66
C GLY A 293 7.02 -6.78 -0.13
N SER A 294 7.04 -5.73 -0.95
CA SER A 294 6.53 -4.40 -0.56
C SER A 294 5.03 -4.20 -0.75
N SER A 295 4.29 -5.22 -1.18
CA SER A 295 2.89 -5.08 -1.61
C SER A 295 1.95 -6.09 -0.91
N SER A 296 0.73 -5.66 -0.61
CA SER A 296 -0.28 -6.45 0.13
C SER A 296 -0.99 -7.45 -0.77
N ARG A 297 -1.31 -8.63 -0.26
CA ARG A 297 -2.14 -9.61 -0.98
C ARG A 297 -3.65 -9.28 -0.98
N VAL A 298 -4.08 -8.26 -0.24
CA VAL A 298 -5.47 -7.78 -0.23
C VAL A 298 -5.62 -6.74 -1.34
N THR A 299 -6.29 -7.12 -2.43
CA THR A 299 -6.28 -6.36 -3.68
C THR A 299 -7.55 -5.55 -3.93
N ASN A 300 -8.68 -5.92 -3.32
CA ASN A 300 -9.91 -5.14 -3.34
C ASN A 300 -10.10 -4.45 -1.99
N MET A 301 -10.07 -3.12 -1.98
CA MET A 301 -10.21 -2.32 -0.76
C MET A 301 -11.68 -2.07 -0.40
N ASP A 302 -12.56 -2.01 -1.40
CA ASP A 302 -13.99 -1.73 -1.20
C ASP A 302 -14.73 -2.97 -0.66
N GLU A 303 -14.32 -4.16 -1.12
CA GLU A 303 -14.86 -5.45 -0.68
C GLU A 303 -13.73 -6.45 -0.42
N PRO A 304 -13.04 -6.34 0.74
CA PRO A 304 -11.95 -7.24 1.09
C PRO A 304 -12.48 -8.64 1.44
N ASP A 305 -11.80 -9.68 0.93
CA ASP A 305 -12.05 -11.08 1.30
C ASP A 305 -11.56 -11.36 2.72
N LEU A 306 -12.38 -11.01 3.72
CA LEU A 306 -12.07 -11.18 5.14
C LEU A 306 -12.11 -12.65 5.59
N ALA A 307 -12.74 -13.55 4.84
CA ALA A 307 -12.66 -14.97 5.10
C ALA A 307 -11.23 -15.48 4.85
N ARG A 308 -10.60 -15.01 3.76
CA ARG A 308 -9.21 -15.34 3.43
C ARG A 308 -8.18 -14.49 4.20
N PHE A 309 -8.51 -13.24 4.49
CA PHE A 309 -7.59 -12.27 5.13
C PHE A 309 -8.18 -11.66 6.42
N PRO A 310 -8.51 -12.47 7.44
CA PRO A 310 -9.25 -12.01 8.61
C PRO A 310 -8.56 -10.89 9.40
N ARG A 311 -7.21 -10.88 9.49
CA ARG A 311 -6.46 -9.81 10.19
C ARG A 311 -6.54 -8.46 9.48
N PHE A 312 -6.98 -8.42 8.23
CA PHE A 312 -7.15 -7.16 7.52
C PHE A 312 -8.22 -6.29 8.18
N ALA A 313 -9.21 -6.89 8.86
CA ALA A 313 -10.17 -6.16 9.68
C ALA A 313 -9.49 -5.35 10.79
N ASP A 314 -8.39 -5.83 11.36
CA ASP A 314 -7.62 -5.07 12.34
C ASP A 314 -6.83 -3.93 11.68
N ALA A 315 -6.25 -4.15 10.50
CA ALA A 315 -5.59 -3.07 9.74
C ALA A 315 -6.57 -1.93 9.43
N LEU A 316 -7.81 -2.25 9.02
CA LEU A 316 -8.85 -1.26 8.70
C LEU A 316 -9.20 -0.34 9.88
N LYS A 317 -9.10 -0.80 11.13
CA LYS A 317 -9.32 0.04 12.33
C LYS A 317 -8.27 1.15 12.47
N HIS A 318 -7.11 0.99 11.83
CA HIS A 318 -6.01 1.96 11.83
C HIS A 318 -5.88 2.72 10.51
N ALA A 319 -6.81 2.50 9.57
CA ALA A 319 -6.78 3.15 8.27
C ALA A 319 -7.05 4.65 8.40
N MET A 320 -6.27 5.43 7.64
CA MET A 320 -6.46 6.86 7.45
C MET A 320 -6.89 7.10 6.00
N VAL A 321 -7.97 7.84 5.78
CA VAL A 321 -8.53 8.04 4.43
C VAL A 321 -8.52 9.51 4.06
N VAL A 322 -8.13 9.80 2.81
CA VAL A 322 -8.18 11.14 2.24
C VAL A 322 -8.58 11.10 0.77
N ASP A 323 -9.52 11.95 0.39
CA ASP A 323 -9.79 12.28 -1.02
C ASP A 323 -8.96 13.51 -1.39
N LEU A 324 -7.99 13.31 -2.29
CA LEU A 324 -7.15 14.36 -2.84
C LEU A 324 -7.84 14.98 -4.04
N HIS A 325 -8.01 16.29 -3.99
CA HIS A 325 -8.54 17.12 -5.06
C HIS A 325 -7.39 17.83 -5.78
N PRO A 326 -7.65 18.36 -6.98
CA PRO A 326 -6.69 19.21 -7.67
C PRO A 326 -6.20 20.37 -6.78
N GLY A 327 -4.88 20.55 -6.70
CA GLY A 327 -4.27 21.53 -5.79
C GLY A 327 -3.82 20.94 -4.45
N ASP A 328 -4.16 19.68 -4.16
CA ASP A 328 -3.76 19.03 -2.91
C ASP A 328 -2.42 18.31 -3.02
N VAL A 329 -1.70 18.33 -1.90
CA VAL A 329 -0.41 17.65 -1.75
C VAL A 329 -0.48 16.73 -0.54
N LEU A 330 -0.27 15.43 -0.75
CA LEU A 330 -0.18 14.44 0.31
C LEU A 330 1.28 14.08 0.57
N PHE A 331 1.73 14.31 1.79
CA PHE A 331 2.96 13.74 2.31
C PHE A 331 2.71 12.33 2.83
N ILE A 332 3.49 11.38 2.33
CA ILE A 332 3.50 9.97 2.71
C ILE A 332 4.90 9.66 3.25
N PRO A 333 5.06 9.46 4.57
CA PRO A 333 6.34 9.09 5.13
C PRO A 333 6.76 7.70 4.64
N ALA A 334 8.06 7.47 4.50
CA ALA A 334 8.61 6.16 4.14
C ALA A 334 8.01 5.05 5.01
N ASN A 335 7.79 3.89 4.39
CA ASN A 335 7.19 2.68 4.95
C ASN A 335 5.69 2.76 5.29
N TRP A 336 5.03 3.89 5.07
CA TRP A 336 3.58 3.95 5.17
C TRP A 336 2.94 3.22 3.99
N PHE A 337 2.07 2.26 4.31
CA PHE A 337 1.31 1.56 3.30
C PHE A 337 0.24 2.49 2.77
N HIS A 338 0.02 2.46 1.47
CA HIS A 338 -0.98 3.28 0.82
C HIS A 338 -1.65 2.53 -0.33
N HIS A 339 -2.95 2.71 -0.44
CA HIS A 339 -3.82 2.18 -1.49
C HIS A 339 -4.48 3.34 -2.22
N ILE A 340 -4.63 3.21 -3.54
CA ILE A 340 -5.15 4.29 -4.38
C ILE A 340 -6.38 3.83 -5.12
N THR A 341 -7.46 4.60 -5.04
CA THR A 341 -8.66 4.46 -5.87
C THR A 341 -8.89 5.74 -6.65
N ALA A 342 -8.96 5.63 -7.97
CA ALA A 342 -9.29 6.74 -8.86
C ALA A 342 -10.81 7.01 -8.81
N LYS A 343 -11.25 8.13 -8.23
CA LYS A 343 -12.68 8.51 -8.22
C LYS A 343 -13.09 9.16 -9.55
N SER A 344 -12.14 9.80 -10.22
CA SER A 344 -12.18 10.18 -11.64
C SER A 344 -10.83 9.85 -12.28
N SER A 345 -10.71 10.02 -13.59
CA SER A 345 -9.40 10.02 -14.24
C SER A 345 -8.53 11.11 -13.63
N CYS A 346 -7.26 10.81 -13.40
CA CYS A 346 -6.35 11.69 -12.67
C CYS A 346 -5.02 11.89 -13.37
N ILE A 347 -4.42 13.06 -13.14
CA ILE A 347 -3.00 13.35 -13.37
C ILE A 347 -2.40 13.77 -12.03
N GLY A 348 -1.31 13.12 -11.62
CA GLY A 348 -0.58 13.45 -10.41
C GLY A 348 0.93 13.28 -10.57
N LEU A 349 1.70 13.80 -9.62
CA LEU A 349 3.16 13.76 -9.61
C LEU A 349 3.63 13.31 -8.23
N ASN A 350 4.38 12.21 -8.18
CA ASN A 350 5.05 11.76 -6.96
C ASN A 350 6.49 12.27 -6.94
N LEU A 351 6.91 12.86 -5.83
CA LEU A 351 8.30 13.21 -5.57
C LEU A 351 8.83 12.31 -4.46
N PHE A 352 9.67 11.35 -4.83
CA PHE A 352 10.36 10.50 -3.87
C PHE A 352 11.68 11.16 -3.49
N TYR A 353 11.95 11.26 -2.19
CA TYR A 353 13.16 11.90 -1.70
C TYR A 353 13.70 11.18 -0.45
N GLN A 354 15.01 11.28 -0.28
CA GLN A 354 15.67 10.75 0.91
C GLN A 354 15.31 11.61 2.11
N ARG A 355 14.85 10.96 3.18
CA ARG A 355 14.51 11.63 4.44
C ARG A 355 15.65 12.52 4.92
N ASN A 356 15.29 13.72 5.39
CA ASN A 356 16.27 14.67 5.89
C ASN A 356 17.09 14.07 7.04
N GLY A 357 18.39 14.35 7.06
CA GLY A 357 19.30 13.83 8.09
C GLY A 357 19.78 12.40 7.86
N MET A 358 19.23 11.65 6.89
CA MET A 358 19.81 10.36 6.49
C MET A 358 20.96 10.55 5.51
N ARG A 359 22.06 9.84 5.75
CA ARG A 359 23.24 9.84 4.87
C ARG A 359 22.94 9.09 3.57
N ARG A 360 23.43 9.59 2.43
CA ARG A 360 23.12 9.04 1.11
C ARG A 360 23.62 7.61 0.93
N GLU A 361 24.73 7.27 1.59
CA GLU A 361 25.42 5.98 1.53
C GLU A 361 24.62 4.87 2.23
N LEU A 362 23.59 5.22 2.99
CA LEU A 362 22.67 4.24 3.60
C LEU A 362 21.75 3.60 2.54
N PHE A 363 21.64 4.18 1.36
CA PHE A 363 20.75 3.69 0.30
C PHE A 363 21.55 3.00 -0.81
N ASP A 364 20.93 2.02 -1.46
CA ASP A 364 21.52 1.38 -2.64
C ASP A 364 21.54 2.38 -3.81
N ALA A 365 22.74 2.72 -4.28
CA ALA A 365 22.93 3.61 -5.43
C ALA A 365 22.27 3.08 -6.71
N LYS A 366 22.11 1.75 -6.83
CA LYS A 366 21.46 1.06 -7.94
C LYS A 366 19.95 0.93 -7.76
N ASP A 367 19.39 1.44 -6.66
CA ASP A 367 17.94 1.56 -6.55
C ASP A 367 17.47 2.72 -7.45
N LEU A 368 16.82 2.33 -8.54
CA LEU A 368 16.20 3.24 -9.51
C LEU A 368 14.70 3.39 -9.27
N TYR A 369 14.12 2.73 -8.26
CA TYR A 369 12.68 2.82 -7.99
C TYR A 369 12.40 3.47 -6.63
N GLY A 370 13.32 3.36 -5.67
CA GLY A 370 13.13 3.85 -4.31
C GLY A 370 12.35 2.87 -3.42
N ASN A 371 12.45 1.58 -3.71
CA ASN A 371 11.74 0.50 -3.01
C ASN A 371 12.67 -0.44 -2.24
N LYS A 372 13.99 -0.30 -2.40
CA LYS A 372 14.94 -1.10 -1.64
C LYS A 372 15.11 -0.47 -0.27
N ASP A 373 15.13 -1.32 0.75
CA ASP A 373 15.43 -0.87 2.10
C ASP A 373 16.83 -0.25 2.16
N PRO A 374 17.08 0.66 3.11
CA PRO A 374 18.43 1.08 3.43
C PRO A 374 19.33 -0.14 3.64
N VAL A 375 20.54 -0.10 3.06
CA VAL A 375 21.49 -1.24 3.00
C VAL A 375 21.73 -1.85 4.39
N PRO A 376 21.95 -1.06 5.46
CA PRO A 376 22.13 -1.65 6.80
C PRO A 376 20.89 -2.37 7.32
N CYS A 377 19.69 -1.88 7.01
CA CYS A 377 18.44 -2.50 7.42
C CYS A 377 18.21 -3.83 6.68
N ALA A 378 18.47 -3.86 5.37
CA ALA A 378 18.39 -5.08 4.57
C ALA A 378 19.39 -6.15 5.08
N ALA A 379 20.65 -5.76 5.29
CA ALA A 379 21.71 -6.64 5.77
C ALA A 379 21.41 -7.17 7.19
N LEU A 380 20.92 -6.31 8.09
CA LEU A 380 20.51 -6.72 9.43
C LEU A 380 19.38 -7.77 9.36
N ARG A 381 18.35 -7.52 8.55
CA ARG A 381 17.22 -8.45 8.41
C ARG A 381 17.65 -9.80 7.83
N GLU A 382 18.50 -9.79 6.81
CA GLU A 382 19.04 -11.02 6.22
C GLU A 382 19.87 -11.82 7.24
N LYS A 383 20.77 -11.15 7.96
CA LYS A 383 21.59 -11.79 9.00
C LYS A 383 20.72 -12.40 10.10
N LEU A 384 19.75 -11.64 10.64
CA LEU A 384 18.86 -12.13 11.69
C LEU A 384 18.03 -13.32 11.21
N LEU A 385 17.50 -13.27 9.99
CA LEU A 385 16.75 -14.40 9.42
C LEU A 385 17.63 -15.64 9.29
N GLY A 386 18.84 -15.49 8.74
CA GLY A 386 19.80 -16.58 8.59
C GLY A 386 20.21 -17.19 9.93
N ASP A 387 20.53 -16.35 10.92
CA ASP A 387 20.90 -16.79 12.26
C ASP A 387 19.75 -17.54 12.94
N VAL A 388 18.51 -17.03 12.88
CA VAL A 388 17.33 -17.70 13.42
C VAL A 388 17.08 -19.04 12.74
N LEU A 389 17.07 -19.08 11.40
CA LEU A 389 16.84 -20.33 10.66
C LEU A 389 17.91 -21.38 10.94
N LYS A 390 19.18 -20.97 11.07
CA LYS A 390 20.28 -21.87 11.43
C LYS A 390 20.07 -22.49 12.81
N GLN A 391 19.83 -21.66 13.84
CA GLN A 391 19.64 -22.12 15.22
C GLN A 391 18.44 -23.06 15.35
N PHE A 392 17.34 -22.75 14.66
CA PHE A 392 16.15 -23.60 14.65
C PHE A 392 16.36 -24.91 13.88
N GLY A 393 17.11 -24.87 12.77
CA GLY A 393 17.47 -26.08 12.03
C GLY A 393 18.41 -27.00 12.81
N GLU A 394 19.29 -26.45 13.65
CA GLU A 394 20.13 -27.22 14.59
C GLU A 394 19.29 -27.85 15.70
N LEU A 395 18.34 -27.09 16.28
CA LEU A 395 17.41 -27.58 17.31
C LEU A 395 16.57 -28.78 16.82
N HIS A 396 16.15 -28.76 15.54
CA HIS A 396 15.31 -29.81 14.96
C HIS A 396 16.10 -31.06 14.54
N ARG A 397 17.34 -30.92 14.06
CA ARG A 397 18.19 -32.05 13.62
C ARG A 397 18.70 -32.94 14.77
N GLY A 398 18.58 -32.48 16.01
CA GLY A 398 19.04 -33.19 17.20
C GLY A 398 17.98 -34.02 17.96
N GLU A 399 16.75 -34.15 17.45
CA GLU A 399 15.64 -34.95 18.04
C GLU A 399 15.17 -34.56 19.47
N GLN A 400 15.51 -33.40 20.03
CA GLN A 400 15.17 -33.10 21.44
C GLN A 400 14.00 -32.14 21.69
N VAL A 401 13.52 -31.39 20.68
CA VAL A 401 12.46 -30.40 20.90
C VAL A 401 11.36 -30.54 19.84
N PRO A 402 10.13 -30.92 20.25
CA PRO A 402 8.98 -30.91 19.37
C PRO A 402 8.75 -29.53 18.71
N ALA A 403 8.24 -29.54 17.47
CA ALA A 403 8.15 -28.34 16.64
C ALA A 403 7.29 -27.22 17.26
N ASP A 404 6.30 -27.56 18.08
CA ASP A 404 5.44 -26.63 18.80
C ASP A 404 6.19 -25.83 19.88
N TYR A 405 7.15 -26.43 20.58
CA TYR A 405 8.00 -25.73 21.55
C TYR A 405 8.95 -24.74 20.86
N ALA A 406 9.55 -25.14 19.75
CA ALA A 406 10.37 -24.24 18.93
C ALA A 406 9.50 -23.07 18.41
N GLN A 407 8.31 -23.35 17.88
CA GLN A 407 7.38 -22.30 17.44
C GLN A 407 7.00 -21.35 18.58
N MET A 408 6.80 -21.85 19.80
CA MET A 408 6.53 -20.99 20.97
C MET A 408 7.71 -20.07 21.27
N ALA A 409 8.95 -20.58 21.25
CA ALA A 409 10.14 -19.76 21.46
C ALA A 409 10.25 -18.63 20.42
N LEU A 410 9.93 -18.90 19.15
CA LEU A 410 9.92 -17.87 18.11
C LEU A 410 8.83 -16.80 18.36
N ARG A 411 7.63 -17.22 18.81
CA ARG A 411 6.54 -16.30 19.14
C ARG A 411 6.87 -15.40 20.32
N GLN A 412 7.66 -15.88 21.28
CA GLN A 412 8.13 -15.11 22.42
C GLN A 412 9.28 -14.15 22.06
N LEU A 413 10.14 -14.52 21.10
CA LEU A 413 11.30 -13.73 20.70
C LEU A 413 10.90 -12.32 20.23
N ILE A 414 9.89 -12.21 19.36
CA ILE A 414 9.54 -10.92 18.72
C ILE A 414 9.12 -9.88 19.77
N PRO A 415 8.11 -10.12 20.64
CA PRO A 415 7.73 -9.15 21.68
C PRO A 415 8.88 -8.79 22.62
N GLN A 416 9.72 -9.77 23.00
CA GLN A 416 10.85 -9.55 23.89
C GLN A 416 11.93 -8.67 23.26
N THR A 417 12.25 -8.86 21.98
CA THR A 417 13.21 -8.01 21.26
C THR A 417 12.74 -6.57 21.17
N THR A 418 11.46 -6.34 20.85
CA THR A 418 10.87 -5.00 20.83
C THR A 418 10.90 -4.35 22.21
N HIS A 419 10.49 -5.06 23.26
CA HIS A 419 10.49 -4.54 24.62
C HIS A 419 11.90 -4.13 25.08
N ARG A 420 12.90 -5.00 24.90
CA ARG A 420 14.29 -4.72 25.32
C ARG A 420 14.92 -3.57 24.54
N TRP A 421 14.66 -3.50 23.23
CA TRP A 421 15.19 -2.39 22.43
C TRP A 421 14.69 -1.02 22.92
N HIS A 422 13.41 -0.93 23.27
CA HIS A 422 12.78 0.31 23.77
C HIS A 422 13.07 0.60 25.24
N SER A 423 13.49 -0.38 26.04
CA SER A 423 13.92 -0.12 27.42
C SER A 423 15.34 0.42 27.49
N ASP A 424 16.17 0.07 26.51
CA ASP A 424 17.61 0.35 26.52
C ASP A 424 17.99 1.58 25.68
N ASN A 425 17.06 2.11 24.88
CA ASN A 425 17.21 3.33 24.04
C ASN A 425 15.98 4.22 24.17
#